data_AF-A0A1F4WZ17-F1
#
_entry.id   AF-A0A1F4WZ17-F1
#
_cell.length_a   1.000
_cell.length_b   1.000
_cell.length_c   1.000
_cell.angle_alpha   90.00
_cell.angle_beta   90.00
_cell.angle_gamma   90.00
#
_symmetry.space_group_name_H-M   'P 1'
#
loop_
_entity.id
_entity.type
_entity.pdbx_description
1 polymer ?
#
loop_
_entity_poly.entity_id
_entity_poly.type
_entity_poly.pdbx_seq_one_letter_code
_entity_poly.pdbx_strand_id
1 'polypeptide(L)'
;MPNFYFDFRDIFRAPRLALSGKKLLIQTSGFVIGYLGYLILTYMAYLVSGSQISETWYSFGLFPIYDFAFNNWLSWVIFGVGVLFLLVIWLLTNTCMAKVTYEQLKGDEFYSAKEAVRFMKENWKTTLLSPLSILLMFIFLLVCGLVIGLLGKTPYLGEIGFALFFGLPIFVVALFAVYIVFVLLNSLLLAPAIVGILKEDSFETIVQSFSTIWNQPWRFFMYAGILGVLAKVGSFILGYFCFRAIQLTVWVCGIFMSDKMYNIIEGGLGYLPYNPSLTDYMTNLFAGVSFGFQIPIPMEGVALNWSGEIAALLLGITFVLIGFVIFAYALAIVSVGQTISFVIIYKKKEGENLLQRKTEEDKDFEKQTKPEKSSKPHKELASGSE
;
A
#
# COMPACT_ATOMS: atom_id res chain seq x y z
N MET A 1 25.51 6.28 11.73
CA MET A 1 24.67 5.23 11.11
C MET A 1 24.22 4.28 12.21
N PRO A 2 22.93 4.16 12.54
CA PRO A 2 22.51 3.06 13.40
C PRO A 2 22.86 1.74 12.69
N ASN A 3 23.60 0.84 13.36
CA ASN A 3 24.07 -0.42 12.78
C ASN A 3 22.92 -1.16 12.08
N PHE A 4 22.97 -1.22 10.75
CA PHE A 4 22.04 -2.01 9.94
C PHE A 4 22.62 -3.42 9.84
N TYR A 5 21.91 -4.41 10.36
CA TYR A 5 22.42 -5.78 10.51
C TYR A 5 22.30 -6.59 9.22
N PHE A 6 21.48 -6.14 8.27
CA PHE A 6 21.12 -6.84 7.05
C PHE A 6 20.47 -8.21 7.33
N ASP A 7 19.57 -8.25 8.30
CA ASP A 7 18.82 -9.45 8.67
C ASP A 7 17.40 -9.10 9.16
N PHE A 8 16.70 -10.12 9.69
CA PHE A 8 15.33 -9.99 10.15
C PHE A 8 15.14 -8.90 11.22
N ARG A 9 16.18 -8.53 11.98
CA ARG A 9 16.09 -7.53 13.06
C ARG A 9 15.80 -6.14 12.51
N ASP A 10 16.26 -5.84 11.30
CA ASP A 10 16.01 -4.54 10.67
C ASP A 10 14.54 -4.39 10.22
N ILE A 11 13.85 -5.51 9.96
CA ILE A 11 12.43 -5.52 9.56
C ILE A 11 11.54 -5.03 10.69
N PHE A 12 11.88 -5.33 11.96
CA PHE A 12 11.17 -4.84 13.13
C PHE A 12 11.22 -3.32 13.31
N ARG A 13 12.07 -2.62 12.54
CA ARG A 13 12.11 -1.15 12.51
C ARG A 13 10.97 -0.57 11.66
N ALA A 14 10.31 -1.37 10.81
CA ALA A 14 9.30 -0.90 9.87
C ALA A 14 8.13 -0.15 10.52
N PRO A 15 7.50 -0.63 11.63
CA PRO A 15 6.42 0.12 12.29
C PRO A 15 6.82 1.52 12.76
N ARG A 16 8.00 1.64 13.38
CA ARG A 16 8.53 2.93 13.85
C ARG A 16 8.84 3.85 12.68
N LEU A 17 9.48 3.33 11.63
CA LEU A 17 9.83 4.10 10.44
C LEU A 17 8.60 4.53 9.63
N ALA A 18 7.51 3.77 9.67
CA ALA A 18 6.24 4.09 9.02
C ALA A 18 5.45 5.18 9.77
N LEU A 19 5.61 5.29 11.09
CA LEU A 19 4.87 6.25 11.95
C LEU A 19 5.35 7.71 11.80
N SER A 20 6.12 8.04 10.78
CA SER A 20 6.51 9.42 10.49
C SER A 20 5.31 10.17 9.89
N GLY A 21 5.00 11.36 10.40
CA GLY A 21 3.87 12.17 9.92
C GLY A 21 3.87 12.37 8.40
N LYS A 22 5.04 12.61 7.79
CA LYS A 22 5.15 12.75 6.32
C LYS A 22 4.76 11.48 5.56
N LYS A 23 5.16 10.31 6.06
CA LYS A 23 4.87 9.01 5.43
C LYS A 23 3.40 8.62 5.58
N LEU A 24 2.87 8.83 6.78
CA LEU A 24 1.46 8.59 7.06
C LEU A 24 0.56 9.52 6.24
N LEU A 25 0.95 10.80 6.05
CA LEU A 25 0.25 11.72 5.14
C LEU A 25 0.29 11.27 3.68
N ILE A 26 1.46 10.83 3.17
CA ILE A 26 1.59 10.31 1.79
C ILE A 26 0.67 9.10 1.61
N GLN A 27 0.76 8.11 2.51
CA GLN A 27 -0.01 6.88 2.39
C GLN A 27 -1.51 7.11 2.56
N THR A 28 -1.91 7.96 3.51
CA THR A 28 -3.32 8.32 3.73
C THR A 28 -3.88 9.09 2.54
N SER A 29 -3.16 10.07 2.01
CA SER A 29 -3.61 10.84 0.84
C SER A 29 -3.76 9.95 -0.39
N GLY A 30 -2.79 9.07 -0.64
CA GLY A 30 -2.87 8.10 -1.72
C GLY A 30 -4.06 7.16 -1.56
N PHE A 31 -4.28 6.63 -0.35
CA PHE A 31 -5.42 5.77 -0.06
C PHE A 31 -6.76 6.50 -0.25
N VAL A 32 -6.91 7.72 0.27
CA VAL A 32 -8.13 8.54 0.10
C VAL A 32 -8.41 8.80 -1.38
N ILE A 33 -7.40 9.23 -2.16
CA ILE A 33 -7.58 9.51 -3.60
C ILE A 33 -8.00 8.24 -4.34
N GLY A 34 -7.30 7.12 -4.10
CA GLY A 34 -7.63 5.84 -4.71
C GLY A 34 -9.03 5.36 -4.33
N TYR A 35 -9.39 5.50 -3.05
CA TYR A 35 -10.68 5.07 -2.52
C TYR A 35 -11.83 5.91 -3.05
N LEU A 36 -11.67 7.23 -3.19
CA LEU A 36 -12.68 8.09 -3.78
C LEU A 36 -12.94 7.74 -5.24
N GLY A 37 -11.89 7.46 -6.02
CA GLY A 37 -12.05 6.99 -7.39
C GLY A 37 -12.77 5.64 -7.48
N TYR A 38 -12.39 4.69 -6.61
CA TYR A 38 -13.09 3.41 -6.47
C TYR A 38 -14.58 3.60 -6.11
N LEU A 39 -14.87 4.46 -5.13
CA LEU A 39 -16.22 4.73 -4.64
C LEU A 39 -17.11 5.28 -5.76
N ILE A 40 -16.63 6.32 -6.45
CA ILE A 40 -17.35 6.97 -7.55
C ILE A 40 -17.65 5.95 -8.67
N LEU A 41 -16.66 5.17 -9.09
CA LEU A 41 -16.84 4.18 -10.15
C LEU A 41 -17.73 3.01 -9.72
N THR A 42 -17.66 2.58 -8.46
CA THR A 42 -18.53 1.53 -7.93
C THR A 42 -19.99 1.98 -7.88
N TYR A 43 -20.26 3.23 -7.48
CA TYR A 43 -21.60 3.81 -7.54
C TYR A 43 -22.11 3.95 -8.99
N MET A 44 -21.24 4.33 -9.94
CA MET A 44 -21.58 4.30 -11.36
C MET A 44 -21.91 2.88 -11.86
N ALA A 45 -21.20 1.86 -11.37
CA ALA A 45 -21.47 0.46 -11.74
C ALA A 45 -22.87 0.01 -11.27
N TYR A 46 -23.28 0.37 -10.04
CA TYR A 46 -24.63 0.09 -9.53
C TYR A 46 -25.71 0.85 -10.31
N LEU A 47 -25.47 2.12 -10.64
CA LEU A 47 -26.37 2.90 -11.48
C LEU A 47 -26.61 2.26 -12.85
N VAL A 48 -25.54 1.82 -13.52
CA VAL A 48 -25.62 1.13 -14.82
C VAL A 48 -26.26 -0.25 -14.70
N SER A 49 -26.19 -0.87 -13.51
CA SER A 49 -26.86 -2.14 -13.21
C SER A 49 -28.37 -2.00 -12.96
N GLY A 50 -28.88 -0.75 -12.92
CA GLY A 50 -30.29 -0.43 -12.70
C GLY A 50 -30.68 -0.19 -11.24
N SER A 51 -29.71 -0.16 -10.31
CA SER A 51 -29.98 0.12 -8.89
C SER A 51 -30.15 1.62 -8.64
N GLN A 52 -31.10 2.00 -7.78
CA GLN A 52 -31.25 3.40 -7.39
C GLN A 52 -30.12 3.84 -6.45
N ILE A 53 -29.67 5.09 -6.56
CA ILE A 53 -28.60 5.64 -5.69
C ILE A 53 -29.03 5.63 -4.23
N SER A 54 -30.30 5.94 -3.94
CA SER A 54 -30.86 5.94 -2.58
C SER A 54 -30.79 4.56 -1.93
N GLU A 55 -31.20 3.51 -2.65
CA GLU A 55 -31.13 2.11 -2.19
C GLU A 55 -29.69 1.65 -1.99
N THR A 56 -28.80 2.04 -2.92
CA THR A 56 -27.36 1.73 -2.84
C THR A 56 -26.73 2.41 -1.62
N TRP A 57 -27.06 3.69 -1.39
CA TRP A 57 -26.58 4.45 -0.24
C TRP A 57 -27.10 3.89 1.08
N TYR A 58 -28.38 3.49 1.14
CA TYR A 58 -28.96 2.85 2.31
C TYR A 58 -28.26 1.51 2.64
N SER A 59 -27.88 0.75 1.62
CA SER A 59 -27.27 -0.58 1.78
C SER A 59 -25.77 -0.52 2.08
N PHE A 60 -25.03 0.37 1.41
CA PHE A 60 -23.56 0.35 1.41
C PHE A 60 -22.93 1.64 1.95
N GLY A 61 -23.65 2.76 1.94
CA GLY A 61 -23.14 4.07 2.34
C GLY A 61 -21.77 4.38 1.70
N LEU A 62 -20.81 4.83 2.51
CA LEU A 62 -19.45 5.12 2.04
C LEU A 62 -18.61 3.87 1.75
N PHE A 63 -19.10 2.67 2.04
CA PHE A 63 -18.32 1.43 2.03
C PHE A 63 -18.95 0.31 1.19
N PRO A 64 -19.12 0.48 -0.13
CA PRO A 64 -19.49 -0.60 -1.04
C PRO A 64 -18.29 -1.53 -1.23
N ILE A 65 -17.99 -2.36 -0.24
CA ILE A 65 -16.79 -3.22 -0.20
C ILE A 65 -17.12 -4.72 -0.17
N TYR A 66 -18.41 -5.09 -0.07
CA TYR A 66 -18.90 -6.46 -0.05
C TYR A 66 -20.21 -6.59 -0.83
N ASP A 67 -20.59 -7.83 -1.14
CA ASP A 67 -21.86 -8.19 -1.79
C ASP A 67 -22.12 -7.49 -3.14
N PHE A 68 -21.15 -7.65 -4.06
CA PHE A 68 -21.22 -7.11 -5.41
C PHE A 68 -22.16 -7.94 -6.29
N ALA A 69 -23.40 -7.49 -6.44
CA ALA A 69 -24.39 -8.08 -7.33
C ALA A 69 -24.70 -7.12 -8.50
N PHE A 70 -24.00 -7.29 -9.62
CA PHE A 70 -24.26 -6.54 -10.84
C PHE A 70 -24.96 -7.41 -11.89
N ASN A 71 -26.05 -6.89 -12.45
CA ASN A 71 -26.88 -7.58 -13.46
C ASN A 71 -26.27 -7.55 -14.87
N ASN A 72 -25.36 -6.61 -15.14
CA ASN A 72 -24.79 -6.36 -16.46
C ASN A 72 -23.26 -6.50 -16.45
N TRP A 73 -22.70 -7.10 -17.51
CA TRP A 73 -21.26 -7.20 -17.71
C TRP A 73 -20.57 -5.83 -17.79
N LEU A 74 -21.24 -4.80 -18.34
CA LEU A 74 -20.73 -3.43 -18.37
C LEU A 74 -20.49 -2.86 -16.96
N SER A 75 -21.38 -3.15 -16.01
CA SER A 75 -21.21 -2.75 -14.61
C SER A 75 -19.99 -3.44 -13.98
N TRP A 76 -19.77 -4.72 -14.28
CA TRP A 76 -18.55 -5.43 -13.86
C TRP A 76 -17.28 -4.79 -14.43
N VAL A 77 -17.30 -4.32 -15.68
CA VAL A 77 -16.16 -3.60 -16.28
C VAL A 77 -15.92 -2.27 -15.56
N ILE A 78 -16.95 -1.46 -15.32
CA ILE A 78 -16.82 -0.18 -14.60
C ILE A 78 -16.28 -0.39 -13.20
N PHE A 79 -16.80 -1.38 -12.48
CA PHE A 79 -16.30 -1.77 -11.16
C PHE A 79 -14.83 -2.20 -11.22
N GLY A 80 -14.47 -3.04 -12.20
CA GLY A 80 -13.08 -3.46 -12.44
C GLY A 80 -12.13 -2.30 -12.70
N VAL A 81 -12.57 -1.27 -13.44
CA VAL A 81 -11.81 -0.03 -13.65
C VAL A 81 -11.64 0.73 -12.32
N GLY A 82 -12.65 0.74 -11.45
CA GLY A 82 -12.54 1.32 -10.10
C GLY A 82 -11.50 0.62 -9.22
N VAL A 83 -11.50 -0.72 -9.21
CA VAL A 83 -10.50 -1.52 -8.50
C VAL A 83 -9.10 -1.28 -9.08
N LEU A 84 -8.97 -1.25 -10.40
CA LEU A 84 -7.69 -0.97 -11.08
C LEU A 84 -7.18 0.42 -10.74
N PHE A 85 -8.06 1.43 -10.71
CA PHE A 85 -7.69 2.80 -10.32
C PHE A 85 -7.12 2.84 -8.90
N LEU A 86 -7.78 2.19 -7.93
CA LEU A 86 -7.28 2.07 -6.57
C LEU A 86 -5.91 1.39 -6.53
N LEU A 87 -5.74 0.29 -7.26
CA LEU A 87 -4.47 -0.44 -7.34
C LEU A 87 -3.34 0.41 -7.93
N VAL A 88 -3.60 1.15 -9.01
CA VAL A 88 -2.63 2.06 -9.64
C VAL A 88 -2.18 3.14 -8.66
N ILE A 89 -3.12 3.83 -8.00
CA ILE A 89 -2.79 4.87 -7.02
C ILE A 89 -2.01 4.27 -5.85
N TRP A 90 -2.38 3.07 -5.39
CA TRP A 90 -1.66 2.37 -4.33
C TRP A 90 -0.21 2.03 -4.73
N LEU A 91 0.04 1.52 -5.95
CA LEU A 91 1.39 1.25 -6.44
C LEU A 91 2.25 2.52 -6.50
N LEU A 92 1.71 3.62 -7.04
CA LEU A 92 2.42 4.90 -7.13
C LEU A 92 2.76 5.46 -5.73
N THR A 93 1.82 5.34 -4.80
CA THR A 93 2.02 5.77 -3.40
C THR A 93 3.09 4.93 -2.71
N ASN A 94 3.10 3.62 -2.95
CA ASN A 94 4.15 2.74 -2.44
C ASN A 94 5.54 3.09 -3.01
N THR A 95 5.64 3.57 -4.25
CA THR A 95 6.92 4.04 -4.82
C THR A 95 7.42 5.30 -4.11
N CYS A 96 6.53 6.27 -3.85
CA CYS A 96 6.87 7.44 -3.03
C CYS A 96 7.39 7.01 -1.66
N MET A 97 6.68 6.09 -1.01
CA MET A 97 7.03 5.58 0.32
C MET A 97 8.35 4.82 0.34
N ALA A 98 8.61 4.01 -0.68
CA ALA A 98 9.88 3.31 -0.84
C ALA A 98 11.03 4.30 -1.00
N LYS A 99 10.85 5.33 -1.83
CA LYS A 99 11.86 6.37 -2.03
C LYS A 99 12.17 7.14 -0.74
N VAL A 100 11.16 7.64 -0.04
CA VAL A 100 11.33 8.34 1.24
C VAL A 100 12.04 7.46 2.27
N THR A 101 11.69 6.17 2.30
CA THR A 101 12.30 5.21 3.24
C THR A 101 13.75 4.94 2.89
N TYR A 102 14.06 4.77 1.60
CA TYR A 102 15.43 4.55 1.15
C TYR A 102 16.35 5.73 1.50
N GLU A 103 15.93 6.97 1.22
CA GLU A 103 16.72 8.16 1.59
C GLU A 103 16.89 8.31 3.10
N GLN A 104 15.84 8.02 3.88
CA GLN A 104 15.94 7.99 5.33
C GLN A 104 16.93 6.93 5.83
N LEU A 105 16.99 5.75 5.19
CA LEU A 105 17.96 4.71 5.55
C LEU A 105 19.41 5.10 5.21
N LYS A 106 19.61 5.99 4.23
CA LYS A 106 20.93 6.56 3.89
C LYS A 106 21.34 7.70 4.82
N GLY A 107 20.38 8.26 5.57
CA GLY A 107 20.61 9.28 6.60
C GLY A 107 19.96 10.63 6.30
N ASP A 108 19.28 10.77 5.15
CA ASP A 108 18.47 11.96 4.85
C ASP A 108 17.09 11.84 5.52
N GLU A 109 17.01 12.23 6.79
CA GLU A 109 15.74 12.29 7.52
C GLU A 109 14.81 13.41 7.01
N PHE A 110 15.32 14.38 6.25
CA PHE A 110 14.59 15.56 5.79
C PHE A 110 13.99 15.42 4.40
N TYR A 111 14.33 14.36 3.65
CA TYR A 111 13.75 14.07 2.33
C TYR A 111 12.23 14.26 2.34
N SER A 112 11.76 15.16 1.48
CA SER A 112 10.41 15.74 1.59
C SER A 112 9.38 14.91 0.82
N ALA A 113 8.11 15.03 1.23
CA ALA A 113 7.00 14.40 0.50
C ALA A 113 6.86 14.93 -0.94
N LYS A 114 7.22 16.21 -1.16
CA LYS A 114 7.15 16.83 -2.50
C LYS A 114 8.19 16.26 -3.44
N GLU A 115 9.41 16.02 -2.96
CA GLU A 115 10.48 15.36 -3.73
C GLU A 115 10.10 13.92 -4.07
N ALA A 116 9.53 13.18 -3.10
CA ALA A 116 9.04 11.83 -3.34
C ALA A 116 7.97 11.76 -4.45
N VAL A 117 7.02 12.71 -4.44
CA VAL A 117 5.99 12.80 -5.49
C VAL A 117 6.59 13.20 -6.84
N ARG A 118 7.60 14.08 -6.86
CA ARG A 118 8.32 14.42 -8.10
C ARG A 118 9.04 13.19 -8.67
N PHE A 119 9.76 12.46 -7.82
CA PHE A 119 10.41 11.21 -8.19
C PHE A 119 9.42 10.19 -8.75
N MET A 120 8.26 10.01 -8.10
CA MET A 120 7.20 9.14 -8.61
C MET A 120 6.67 9.61 -9.97
N LYS A 121 6.46 10.92 -10.18
CA LYS A 121 6.01 11.46 -11.47
C LYS A 121 7.03 11.27 -12.60
N GLU A 122 8.31 11.13 -12.29
CA GLU A 122 9.35 10.81 -13.28
C GLU A 122 9.35 9.29 -13.59
N ASN A 123 9.05 8.45 -12.59
CA ASN A 123 9.20 6.99 -12.66
C ASN A 123 7.86 6.21 -12.64
N TRP A 124 6.73 6.88 -12.85
CA TRP A 124 5.39 6.27 -12.75
C TRP A 124 5.20 5.19 -13.81
N LYS A 125 5.73 5.40 -15.02
CA LYS A 125 5.66 4.43 -16.11
C LYS A 125 6.33 3.13 -15.70
N THR A 126 7.55 3.21 -15.17
CA THR A 126 8.30 2.05 -14.70
C THR A 126 7.57 1.30 -13.59
N THR A 127 7.03 2.04 -12.62
CA THR A 127 6.28 1.46 -11.50
C THR A 127 5.07 0.65 -11.97
N LEU A 128 4.33 1.15 -12.97
CA LEU A 128 3.12 0.48 -13.47
C LEU A 128 3.41 -0.57 -14.54
N LEU A 129 4.36 -0.29 -15.44
CA LEU A 129 4.71 -1.18 -16.53
C LEU A 129 5.35 -2.47 -16.02
N SER A 130 6.12 -2.45 -14.93
CA SER A 130 6.75 -3.66 -14.41
C SER A 130 5.74 -4.79 -14.09
N PRO A 131 4.76 -4.62 -13.17
CA PRO A 131 3.76 -5.65 -12.91
C PRO A 131 2.85 -5.90 -14.13
N LEU A 132 2.54 -4.87 -14.92
CA LEU A 132 1.72 -5.01 -16.13
C LEU A 132 2.40 -5.88 -17.21
N SER A 133 3.71 -5.76 -17.38
CA SER A 133 4.49 -6.57 -18.32
C SER A 133 4.56 -8.02 -17.88
N ILE A 134 4.67 -8.29 -16.58
CA ILE A 134 4.61 -9.66 -16.04
C ILE A 134 3.21 -10.27 -16.32
N LEU A 135 2.14 -9.48 -16.13
CA LEU A 135 0.78 -9.90 -16.48
C LEU A 135 0.64 -10.16 -17.99
N LEU A 136 1.17 -9.29 -18.84
CA LEU A 136 1.13 -9.45 -20.29
C LEU A 136 1.88 -10.72 -20.72
N MET A 137 3.03 -11.00 -20.13
CA MET A 137 3.77 -12.24 -20.36
C MET A 137 2.94 -13.48 -19.96
N PHE A 138 2.22 -13.43 -18.84
CA PHE A 138 1.32 -14.52 -18.44
C PHE A 138 0.16 -14.71 -19.45
N ILE A 139 -0.49 -13.63 -19.85
CA ILE A 139 -1.58 -13.67 -20.85
C ILE A 139 -1.07 -14.24 -22.17
N PHE A 140 0.13 -13.84 -22.62
CA PHE A 140 0.75 -14.38 -23.82
C PHE A 140 0.94 -15.91 -23.74
N LEU A 141 1.42 -16.43 -22.61
CA LEU A 141 1.55 -17.88 -22.41
C LEU A 141 0.18 -18.60 -22.41
N LEU A 142 -0.87 -17.99 -21.85
CA LEU A 142 -2.23 -18.53 -21.93
C LEU A 142 -2.73 -18.60 -23.38
N VAL A 143 -2.49 -17.55 -24.18
CA VAL A 143 -2.84 -17.55 -25.61
C VAL A 143 -2.10 -18.67 -26.34
N CYS A 144 -0.80 -18.86 -26.09
CA CYS A 144 -0.06 -20.00 -26.66
C CYS A 144 -0.67 -21.35 -26.24
N GLY A 145 -1.06 -21.49 -24.96
CA GLY A 145 -1.74 -22.69 -24.46
C GLY A 145 -3.08 -22.96 -25.16
N LEU A 146 -3.87 -21.90 -25.41
CA LEU A 146 -5.12 -22.01 -26.17
C LEU A 146 -4.88 -22.46 -27.61
N VAL A 147 -3.84 -21.94 -28.28
CA VAL A 147 -3.47 -22.37 -29.64
C VAL A 147 -3.06 -23.84 -29.65
N ILE A 148 -2.27 -24.29 -28.68
CA ILE A 148 -1.89 -25.71 -28.55
C ILE A 148 -3.14 -26.58 -28.30
N GLY A 149 -4.06 -26.12 -27.45
CA GLY A 149 -5.34 -26.81 -27.21
C GLY A 149 -6.21 -26.92 -28.47
N LEU A 150 -6.22 -25.88 -29.31
CA LEU A 150 -6.92 -25.91 -30.60
C LEU A 150 -6.28 -26.91 -31.57
N LEU A 151 -4.94 -27.00 -31.62
CA LEU A 151 -4.24 -28.00 -32.43
C LEU A 151 -4.51 -29.42 -31.93
N GLY A 152 -4.57 -29.60 -30.60
CA GLY A 152 -4.91 -30.87 -29.95
C GLY A 152 -6.33 -31.37 -30.26
N LYS A 153 -7.25 -30.50 -30.67
CA LYS A 153 -8.63 -30.87 -31.06
C LYS A 153 -8.69 -31.67 -32.38
N THR A 154 -7.61 -31.73 -33.16
CA THR A 154 -7.61 -32.46 -34.43
C THR A 154 -7.64 -33.98 -34.21
N PRO A 155 -8.55 -34.74 -34.87
CA PRO A 155 -8.66 -36.18 -34.68
C PRO A 155 -7.36 -36.92 -35.03
N TYR A 156 -7.02 -37.95 -34.25
CA TYR A 156 -5.84 -38.81 -34.39
C TYR A 156 -4.48 -38.11 -34.20
N LEU A 157 -4.17 -37.09 -35.02
CA LEU A 157 -2.88 -36.38 -35.00
C LEU A 157 -2.75 -35.44 -33.79
N GLY A 158 -3.82 -34.76 -33.40
CA GLY A 158 -3.82 -33.81 -32.29
C GLY A 158 -3.67 -34.50 -30.94
N GLU A 159 -4.34 -35.63 -30.74
CA GLU A 159 -4.28 -36.41 -29.49
C GLU A 159 -2.88 -37.01 -29.25
N ILE A 160 -2.31 -37.63 -30.29
CA ILE A 160 -0.96 -38.23 -30.21
C ILE A 160 0.10 -37.13 -30.06
N GLY A 161 -0.01 -36.04 -30.83
CA GLY A 161 0.89 -34.90 -30.73
C GLY A 161 0.84 -34.27 -29.34
N PHE A 162 -0.36 -34.01 -28.81
CA PHE A 162 -0.52 -33.47 -27.47
C PHE A 162 0.07 -34.40 -26.41
N ALA A 163 -0.23 -35.70 -26.44
CA ALA A 163 0.32 -36.66 -25.48
C ALA A 163 1.86 -36.74 -25.53
N LEU A 164 2.44 -36.71 -26.74
CA LEU A 164 3.89 -36.73 -26.93
C LEU A 164 4.57 -35.46 -26.40
N PHE A 165 3.99 -34.29 -26.68
CA PHE A 165 4.51 -33.00 -26.25
C PHE A 165 4.08 -32.59 -24.83
N PHE A 166 3.19 -33.34 -24.19
CA PHE A 166 2.69 -33.03 -22.85
C PHE A 166 3.81 -33.01 -21.81
N GLY A 167 4.60 -34.09 -21.75
CA GLY A 167 5.56 -34.30 -20.67
C GLY A 167 6.74 -33.34 -20.62
N LEU A 168 7.22 -32.84 -21.77
CA LEU A 168 8.42 -32.00 -21.83
C LEU A 168 8.10 -30.52 -22.13
N PRO A 169 7.68 -30.11 -23.35
CA PRO A 169 7.48 -28.69 -23.59
C PRO A 169 6.23 -28.11 -22.91
N ILE A 170 5.08 -28.80 -22.96
CA ILE A 170 3.82 -28.23 -22.46
C ILE A 170 3.83 -28.12 -20.93
N PHE A 171 4.22 -29.19 -20.23
CA PHE A 171 4.25 -29.20 -18.77
C PHE A 171 5.27 -28.22 -18.20
N VAL A 172 6.46 -28.10 -18.80
CA VAL A 172 7.48 -27.14 -18.33
C VAL A 172 7.02 -25.69 -18.54
N VAL A 173 6.39 -25.38 -19.68
CA VAL A 173 5.81 -24.04 -19.92
C VAL A 173 4.66 -23.76 -18.95
N ALA A 174 3.83 -24.75 -18.63
CA ALA A 174 2.76 -24.60 -17.64
C ALA A 174 3.31 -24.35 -16.22
N LEU A 175 4.35 -25.09 -15.80
CA LEU A 175 5.04 -24.82 -14.53
C LEU A 175 5.62 -23.40 -14.48
N PHE A 176 6.21 -22.94 -15.59
CA PHE A 176 6.72 -21.58 -15.69
C PHE A 176 5.58 -20.54 -15.61
N ALA A 177 4.42 -20.80 -16.24
CA ALA A 177 3.25 -19.94 -16.15
C ALA A 177 2.71 -19.84 -14.71
N VAL A 178 2.66 -20.94 -13.96
CA VAL A 178 2.29 -20.93 -12.53
C VAL A 178 3.29 -20.09 -11.72
N TYR A 179 4.58 -20.24 -11.99
CA TYR A 179 5.61 -19.41 -11.35
C TYR A 179 5.46 -17.92 -11.69
N ILE A 180 5.07 -17.57 -12.92
CA ILE A 180 4.80 -16.17 -13.30
C ILE A 180 3.64 -15.59 -12.50
N VAL A 181 2.54 -16.33 -12.27
CA VAL A 181 1.45 -15.87 -11.41
C VAL A 181 1.96 -15.57 -10.01
N PHE A 182 2.80 -16.46 -9.48
CA PHE A 182 3.41 -16.26 -8.18
C PHE A 182 4.30 -15.00 -8.14
N VAL A 183 5.11 -14.75 -9.17
CA VAL A 183 5.92 -13.54 -9.30
C VAL A 183 5.07 -12.30 -9.47
N LEU A 184 3.98 -12.37 -10.25
CA LEU A 184 3.06 -11.25 -10.49
C LEU A 184 2.45 -10.74 -9.17
N LEU A 185 1.93 -11.65 -8.34
CA LEU A 185 1.31 -11.27 -7.06
C LEU A 185 2.31 -10.55 -6.13
N ASN A 186 3.56 -11.02 -6.10
CA ASN A 186 4.60 -10.41 -5.27
C ASN A 186 5.22 -9.16 -5.90
N SER A 187 5.18 -9.04 -7.23
CA SER A 187 5.66 -7.85 -7.95
C SER A 187 4.84 -6.61 -7.60
N LEU A 188 3.56 -6.75 -7.24
CA LEU A 188 2.74 -5.63 -6.75
C LEU A 188 3.31 -4.98 -5.48
N LEU A 189 4.04 -5.75 -4.67
CA LEU A 189 4.71 -5.27 -3.46
C LEU A 189 6.18 -4.90 -3.71
N LEU A 190 6.87 -5.68 -4.54
CA LEU A 190 8.31 -5.53 -4.81
C LEU A 190 8.62 -4.44 -5.84
N ALA A 191 7.84 -4.28 -6.91
CA ALA A 191 8.14 -3.34 -7.98
C ALA A 191 8.23 -1.89 -7.47
N PRO A 192 7.31 -1.38 -6.63
CA PRO A 192 7.46 -0.05 -6.05
C PRO A 192 8.73 0.10 -5.20
N ALA A 193 9.14 -0.95 -4.49
CA ALA A 193 10.37 -0.95 -3.70
C ALA A 193 11.63 -0.93 -4.57
N ILE A 194 11.67 -1.74 -5.63
CA ILE A 194 12.78 -1.81 -6.59
C ILE A 194 12.96 -0.46 -7.27
N VAL A 195 11.89 0.10 -7.84
CA VAL A 195 11.91 1.38 -8.55
C VAL A 195 12.32 2.51 -7.60
N GLY A 196 11.81 2.52 -6.37
CA GLY A 196 12.15 3.51 -5.35
C GLY A 196 13.62 3.52 -4.93
N ILE A 197 14.31 2.39 -5.08
CA ILE A 197 15.70 2.21 -4.62
C ILE A 197 16.70 2.33 -5.78
N LEU A 198 16.47 1.61 -6.88
CA LEU A 198 17.46 1.46 -7.95
C LEU A 198 17.28 2.48 -9.09
N LYS A 199 16.11 3.11 -9.21
CA LYS A 199 15.76 4.01 -10.34
C LYS A 199 15.99 3.37 -11.72
N GLU A 200 15.77 2.07 -11.80
CA GLU A 200 16.02 1.27 -13.00
C GLU A 200 14.83 1.25 -13.95
N ASP A 201 15.06 0.81 -15.18
CA ASP A 201 14.01 0.67 -16.20
C ASP A 201 13.05 -0.49 -15.90
N SER A 202 11.93 -0.54 -16.65
CA SER A 202 10.88 -1.53 -16.42
C SER A 202 11.39 -2.97 -16.59
N PHE A 203 12.26 -3.18 -17.58
CA PHE A 203 12.86 -4.49 -17.85
C PHE A 203 13.72 -4.98 -16.68
N GLU A 204 14.59 -4.11 -16.17
CA GLU A 204 15.48 -4.45 -15.07
C GLU A 204 14.70 -4.65 -13.77
N THR A 205 13.64 -3.86 -13.54
CA THR A 205 12.70 -4.07 -12.43
C THR A 205 12.04 -5.47 -12.49
N ILE A 206 11.69 -5.94 -13.69
CA ILE A 206 11.14 -7.29 -13.90
C ILE A 206 12.19 -8.34 -13.58
N VAL A 207 13.39 -8.25 -14.18
CA VAL A 207 14.49 -9.18 -13.93
C VAL A 207 14.82 -9.25 -12.45
N GLN A 208 14.85 -8.11 -11.77
CA GLN A 208 15.11 -8.02 -10.35
C GLN A 208 13.98 -8.62 -9.50
N SER A 209 12.72 -8.48 -9.91
CA SER A 209 11.59 -9.14 -9.24
C SER A 209 11.71 -10.66 -9.33
N PHE A 210 11.99 -11.20 -10.52
CA PHE A 210 12.24 -12.64 -10.73
C PHE A 210 13.44 -13.12 -9.92
N SER A 211 14.56 -12.40 -9.97
CA SER A 211 15.82 -12.73 -9.31
C SER A 211 15.69 -12.69 -7.78
N THR A 212 14.96 -11.70 -7.23
CA THR A 212 14.74 -11.57 -5.78
C THR A 212 13.91 -12.73 -5.25
N ILE A 213 12.85 -13.09 -5.97
CA ILE A 213 11.95 -14.18 -5.58
C ILE A 213 12.65 -15.54 -5.71
N TRP A 214 13.39 -15.77 -6.81
CA TRP A 214 14.02 -17.06 -7.09
C TRP A 214 15.25 -17.35 -6.21
N ASN A 215 16.11 -16.36 -5.98
CA ASN A 215 17.38 -16.60 -5.31
C ASN A 215 17.22 -16.75 -3.79
N GLN A 216 16.21 -16.12 -3.17
CA GLN A 216 15.99 -16.18 -1.72
C GLN A 216 14.50 -16.29 -1.33
N PRO A 217 13.74 -17.26 -1.87
CA PRO A 217 12.29 -17.34 -1.69
C PRO A 217 11.91 -17.43 -0.22
N TRP A 218 12.55 -18.33 0.53
CA TRP A 218 12.27 -18.54 1.96
C TRP A 218 12.42 -17.26 2.79
N ARG A 219 13.47 -16.47 2.52
CA ARG A 219 13.68 -15.20 3.24
C ARG A 219 12.64 -14.17 2.85
N PHE A 220 12.37 -14.02 1.55
CA PHE A 220 11.34 -13.10 1.09
C PHE A 220 9.98 -13.40 1.75
N PHE A 221 9.57 -14.67 1.82
CA PHE A 221 8.33 -15.05 2.48
C PHE A 221 8.34 -14.87 3.99
N MET A 222 9.42 -15.25 4.68
CA MET A 222 9.52 -15.02 6.13
C MET A 222 9.45 -13.53 6.44
N TYR A 223 10.13 -12.70 5.64
CA TYR A 223 10.13 -11.25 5.79
C TYR A 223 8.74 -10.67 5.51
N ALA A 224 8.08 -11.09 4.43
CA ALA A 224 6.70 -10.69 4.13
C ALA A 224 5.71 -11.13 5.22
N GLY A 225 5.87 -12.33 5.78
CA GLY A 225 5.04 -12.84 6.88
C GLY A 225 5.24 -12.04 8.17
N ILE A 226 6.49 -11.78 8.56
CA ILE A 226 6.81 -10.91 9.70
C ILE A 226 6.21 -9.51 9.48
N LEU A 227 6.30 -8.97 8.27
CA LEU A 227 5.70 -7.67 7.94
C LEU A 227 4.19 -7.66 8.04
N GLY A 228 3.51 -8.73 7.61
CA GLY A 228 2.06 -8.87 7.78
C GLY A 228 1.66 -8.83 9.26
N VAL A 229 2.38 -9.57 10.11
CA VAL A 229 2.17 -9.55 11.57
C VAL A 229 2.44 -8.17 12.15
N LEU A 230 3.56 -7.53 11.78
CA LEU A 230 3.90 -6.19 12.25
C LEU A 230 2.90 -5.13 11.79
N ALA A 231 2.36 -5.25 10.57
CA ALA A 231 1.34 -4.35 10.05
C ALA A 231 0.03 -4.50 10.83
N LYS A 232 -0.38 -5.73 11.14
CA LYS A 232 -1.58 -6.02 11.94
C LYS A 232 -1.44 -5.56 13.39
N VAL A 233 -0.31 -5.85 14.03
CA VAL A 233 -0.04 -5.42 15.41
C VAL A 233 0.10 -3.89 15.47
N GLY A 234 0.80 -3.28 14.52
CA GLY A 234 0.97 -1.83 14.45
C GLY A 234 -0.35 -1.10 14.25
N SER A 235 -1.18 -1.54 13.30
CA SER A 235 -2.50 -0.94 13.06
C SER A 235 -3.45 -1.16 14.24
N PHE A 236 -3.38 -2.31 14.91
CA PHE A 236 -4.14 -2.56 16.13
C PHE A 236 -3.76 -1.59 17.26
N ILE A 237 -2.45 -1.39 17.51
CA ILE A 237 -1.98 -0.45 18.54
C ILE A 237 -2.45 0.97 18.23
N LEU A 238 -2.27 1.43 16.99
CA LEU A 238 -2.74 2.76 16.57
C LEU A 238 -4.25 2.89 16.72
N GLY A 239 -5.01 1.88 16.26
CA GLY A 239 -6.46 1.84 16.39
C GLY A 239 -6.93 1.89 17.83
N TYR A 240 -6.25 1.18 18.74
CA TYR A 240 -6.54 1.22 20.17
C TYR A 240 -6.30 2.62 20.76
N PHE A 241 -5.20 3.29 20.39
CA PHE A 241 -4.94 4.68 20.82
C PHE A 241 -5.99 5.65 20.28
N CYS A 242 -6.38 5.53 19.00
CA CYS A 242 -7.46 6.33 18.43
C CYS A 242 -8.79 6.10 19.16
N PHE A 243 -9.13 4.85 19.46
CA PHE A 243 -10.32 4.50 20.23
C PHE A 243 -10.31 5.11 21.63
N ARG A 244 -9.20 4.99 22.37
CA ARG A 244 -9.05 5.61 23.69
C ARG A 244 -9.08 7.14 23.64
N ALA A 245 -8.53 7.75 22.59
CA ALA A 245 -8.61 9.19 22.38
C ALA A 245 -10.06 9.67 22.17
N ILE A 246 -10.86 8.92 21.41
CA ILE A 246 -12.29 9.20 21.24
C ILE A 246 -13.02 9.06 22.58
N GLN A 247 -12.77 7.98 23.34
CA GLN A 247 -13.38 7.79 24.67
C GLN A 247 -13.03 8.92 25.64
N LEU A 248 -11.77 9.35 25.66
CA LEU A 248 -11.33 10.48 26.47
C LEU A 248 -12.03 11.77 26.05
N THR A 249 -12.18 12.00 24.75
CA THR A 249 -12.93 13.15 24.21
C THR A 249 -14.39 13.13 24.65
N VAL A 250 -15.06 11.98 24.52
CA VAL A 250 -16.45 11.79 24.95
C VAL A 250 -16.58 12.01 26.46
N TRP A 251 -15.63 11.51 27.25
CA TRP A 251 -15.65 11.69 28.70
C TRP A 251 -15.49 13.16 29.10
N VAL A 252 -14.47 13.86 28.58
CA VAL A 252 -14.18 15.26 28.93
C VAL A 252 -15.28 16.20 28.43
N CYS A 253 -15.67 16.09 27.16
CA CYS A 253 -16.73 16.93 26.59
C CYS A 253 -18.12 16.58 27.13
N GLY A 254 -18.33 15.30 27.49
CA GLY A 254 -19.58 14.79 28.06
C GLY A 254 -19.94 15.39 29.42
N ILE A 255 -18.96 15.89 30.20
CA ILE A 255 -19.21 16.59 31.47
C ILE A 255 -20.19 17.76 31.29
N PHE A 256 -20.09 18.48 30.16
CA PHE A 256 -20.94 19.63 29.88
C PHE A 256 -22.04 19.31 28.87
N MET A 257 -21.75 18.50 27.85
CA MET A 257 -22.71 18.20 26.78
C MET A 257 -23.74 17.10 27.14
N SER A 258 -23.47 16.29 28.17
CA SER A 258 -24.31 15.16 28.62
C SER A 258 -24.83 14.32 27.44
N ASP A 259 -26.15 14.08 27.39
CA ASP A 259 -26.81 13.19 26.43
C ASP A 259 -26.65 13.65 24.98
N LYS A 260 -26.51 14.96 24.77
CA LYS A 260 -26.27 15.53 23.44
C LYS A 260 -24.97 15.01 22.83
N MET A 261 -23.93 14.77 23.63
CA MET A 261 -22.67 14.21 23.13
C MET A 261 -22.88 12.78 22.63
N TYR A 262 -23.54 11.94 23.42
CA TYR A 262 -23.80 10.55 23.07
C TYR A 262 -24.64 10.43 21.80
N ASN A 263 -25.72 11.22 21.68
CA ASN A 263 -26.60 11.17 20.51
C ASN A 263 -25.87 11.58 19.20
N ILE A 264 -24.98 12.59 19.25
CA ILE A 264 -24.23 13.02 18.07
C ILE A 264 -23.15 12.00 17.71
N ILE A 265 -22.47 11.40 18.70
CA ILE A 265 -21.48 10.34 18.47
C ILE A 265 -22.15 9.12 17.83
N GLU A 266 -23.31 8.72 18.33
CA GLU A 266 -24.10 7.62 17.79
C GLU A 266 -24.54 7.89 16.35
N GLY A 267 -25.07 9.09 16.07
CA GLY A 267 -25.38 9.51 14.71
C GLY A 267 -24.16 9.49 13.78
N GLY A 268 -22.98 9.85 14.29
CA GLY A 268 -21.71 9.76 13.56
C GLY A 268 -21.26 8.33 13.29
N LEU A 269 -21.43 7.42 14.26
CA LEU A 269 -21.12 5.99 14.11
C LEU A 269 -22.04 5.32 13.07
N GLY A 270 -23.26 5.84 12.85
CA GLY A 270 -24.17 5.37 11.82
C GLY A 270 -23.62 5.47 10.38
N TYR A 271 -22.59 6.28 10.13
CA TYR A 271 -21.93 6.38 8.82
C TYR A 271 -20.83 5.33 8.59
N LEU A 272 -20.43 4.59 9.62
CA LEU A 272 -19.46 3.50 9.51
C LEU A 272 -20.14 2.21 9.04
N PRO A 273 -19.43 1.32 8.32
CA PRO A 273 -20.03 0.08 7.86
C PRO A 273 -20.29 -0.82 9.06
N TYR A 274 -21.56 -1.20 9.27
CA TYR A 274 -21.90 -2.19 10.27
C TYR A 274 -21.84 -3.59 9.67
N ASN A 275 -20.61 -4.10 9.47
CA ASN A 275 -20.39 -5.52 9.21
C ASN A 275 -19.63 -6.11 10.41
N PRO A 276 -20.30 -6.87 11.30
CA PRO A 276 -19.69 -7.41 12.51
C PRO A 276 -18.37 -8.15 12.25
N SER A 277 -18.27 -8.90 11.15
CA SER A 277 -17.08 -9.67 10.79
C SER A 277 -15.90 -8.77 10.42
N LEU A 278 -16.15 -7.71 9.64
CA LEU A 278 -15.10 -6.77 9.24
C LEU A 278 -14.64 -5.94 10.43
N THR A 279 -15.59 -5.44 11.24
CA THR A 279 -15.29 -4.62 12.41
C THR A 279 -14.51 -5.43 13.44
N ASP A 280 -14.94 -6.65 13.74
CA ASP A 280 -14.21 -7.55 14.64
C ASP A 280 -12.82 -7.89 14.07
N TYR A 281 -12.70 -8.18 12.77
CA TYR A 281 -11.38 -8.40 12.17
C TYR A 281 -10.46 -7.19 12.31
N MET A 282 -10.97 -5.96 12.21
CA MET A 282 -10.15 -4.75 12.34
C MET A 282 -9.78 -4.46 13.79
N THR A 283 -10.71 -4.66 14.73
CA THR A 283 -10.54 -4.26 16.13
C THR A 283 -10.04 -5.37 17.05
N ASN A 284 -9.97 -6.61 16.54
CA ASN A 284 -9.39 -7.76 17.23
C ASN A 284 -7.97 -8.05 16.71
N LEU A 285 -7.06 -8.42 17.61
CA LEU A 285 -5.68 -8.72 17.25
C LEU A 285 -5.50 -10.16 16.75
N PHE A 286 -6.25 -11.11 17.32
CA PHE A 286 -6.12 -12.53 17.03
C PHE A 286 -7.47 -13.13 16.64
N ALA A 287 -7.49 -13.94 15.56
CA ALA A 287 -8.68 -14.68 15.19
C ALA A 287 -9.07 -15.68 16.30
N GLY A 288 -10.35 -15.67 16.71
CA GLY A 288 -10.88 -16.62 17.69
C GLY A 288 -10.50 -16.35 19.16
N VAL A 289 -9.79 -15.27 19.45
CA VAL A 289 -9.50 -14.81 20.82
C VAL A 289 -10.11 -13.43 21.01
N SER A 290 -10.80 -13.16 22.12
CA SER A 290 -11.40 -11.86 22.40
C SER A 290 -10.37 -10.84 22.92
N PHE A 291 -9.29 -10.62 22.17
CA PHE A 291 -8.27 -9.61 22.50
C PHE A 291 -8.38 -8.43 21.54
N GLY A 292 -9.36 -7.56 21.81
CA GLY A 292 -9.67 -6.43 20.97
C GLY A 292 -10.36 -5.29 21.73
N PHE A 293 -10.68 -4.23 21.00
CA PHE A 293 -11.60 -3.20 21.47
C PHE A 293 -12.90 -3.28 20.67
N GLN A 294 -14.01 -2.90 21.30
CA GLN A 294 -15.32 -2.95 20.66
C GLN A 294 -15.75 -1.53 20.32
N ILE A 295 -16.00 -1.29 19.04
CA ILE A 295 -16.67 -0.07 18.59
C ILE A 295 -18.15 -0.23 18.98
N PRO A 296 -18.75 0.75 19.69
CA PRO A 296 -20.16 0.70 20.03
C PRO A 296 -21.02 0.49 18.78
N ILE A 297 -22.00 -0.41 18.89
CA ILE A 297 -22.99 -0.62 17.84
C ILE A 297 -23.89 0.61 17.83
N PRO A 298 -24.07 1.31 16.69
CA PRO A 298 -25.06 2.37 16.62
C PRO A 298 -26.44 1.75 16.89
N MET A 299 -27.11 2.18 17.96
CA MET A 299 -28.50 1.80 18.23
C MET A 299 -29.43 2.71 17.41
N GLU A 300 -30.73 2.41 17.38
CA GLU A 300 -31.71 3.32 16.74
C GLU A 300 -31.61 4.70 17.41
N GLY A 301 -30.95 5.62 16.70
CA GLY A 301 -30.59 6.92 17.24
C GLY A 301 -31.81 7.78 17.54
N VAL A 302 -31.71 8.59 18.60
CA VAL A 302 -32.70 9.64 18.90
C VAL A 302 -32.69 10.67 17.76
N ALA A 303 -33.86 11.06 17.28
CA ALA A 303 -33.99 12.10 16.25
C ALA A 303 -33.26 13.39 16.68
N LEU A 304 -32.21 13.74 15.93
CA LEU A 304 -31.41 14.93 16.18
C LEU A 304 -32.10 16.17 15.60
N ASN A 305 -31.86 17.35 16.19
CA ASN A 305 -32.25 18.60 15.53
C ASN A 305 -31.31 18.89 14.34
N TRP A 306 -31.66 19.86 13.48
CA TRP A 306 -30.87 20.21 12.30
C TRP A 306 -29.37 20.43 12.60
N SER A 307 -29.05 21.04 13.75
CA SER A 307 -27.67 21.29 14.17
C SER A 307 -26.94 20.01 14.59
N GLY A 308 -27.67 19.07 15.21
CA GLY A 308 -27.17 17.76 15.62
C GLY A 308 -26.92 16.85 14.44
N GLU A 309 -27.77 16.87 13.42
CA GLU A 309 -27.56 16.12 12.17
C GLU A 309 -26.28 16.56 11.45
N ILE A 310 -26.04 17.87 11.34
CA ILE A 310 -24.80 18.41 10.76
C ILE A 310 -23.58 17.98 11.60
N ALA A 311 -23.68 18.03 12.93
CA ALA A 311 -22.61 17.60 13.81
C ALA A 311 -22.32 16.08 13.68
N ALA A 312 -23.36 15.27 13.57
CA ALA A 312 -23.25 13.82 13.37
C ALA A 312 -22.56 13.50 12.04
N LEU A 313 -22.92 14.20 10.96
CA LEU A 313 -22.26 14.08 9.66
C LEU A 313 -20.75 14.42 9.74
N LEU A 314 -20.40 15.53 10.39
CA LEU A 314 -18.99 15.95 10.55
C LEU A 314 -18.19 14.94 11.39
N LEU A 315 -18.78 14.39 12.44
CA LEU A 315 -18.15 13.31 13.23
C LEU A 315 -18.03 12.03 12.41
N GLY A 316 -19.04 11.67 11.61
CA GLY A 316 -18.99 10.53 10.70
C GLY A 316 -17.81 10.63 9.73
N ILE A 317 -17.63 11.78 9.06
CA ILE A 317 -16.47 12.04 8.19
C ILE A 317 -15.16 11.87 8.98
N THR A 318 -15.10 12.37 10.21
CA THR A 318 -13.92 12.25 11.07
C THR A 318 -13.61 10.80 11.41
N PHE A 319 -14.61 9.99 11.77
CA PHE A 319 -14.43 8.57 12.06
C PHE A 319 -13.97 7.77 10.85
N VAL A 320 -14.53 8.04 9.67
CA VAL A 320 -14.07 7.45 8.40
C VAL A 320 -12.59 7.78 8.15
N LEU A 321 -12.20 9.05 8.33
CA LEU A 321 -10.80 9.47 8.16
C LEU A 321 -9.86 8.80 9.17
N ILE A 322 -10.29 8.63 10.43
CA ILE A 322 -9.53 7.88 11.44
C ILE A 322 -9.33 6.42 10.97
N GLY A 323 -10.39 5.77 10.49
CA GLY A 323 -10.31 4.43 9.92
C GLY A 323 -9.32 4.34 8.74
N PHE A 324 -9.37 5.32 7.84
CA PHE A 324 -8.43 5.41 6.71
C PHE A 324 -6.99 5.62 7.15
N VAL A 325 -6.74 6.42 8.18
CA VAL A 325 -5.40 6.60 8.76
C VAL A 325 -4.88 5.29 9.34
N ILE A 326 -5.71 4.53 10.06
CA ILE A 326 -5.32 3.23 10.64
C ILE A 326 -4.97 2.23 9.53
N PHE A 327 -5.80 2.15 8.49
CA PHE A 327 -5.55 1.27 7.35
C PHE A 327 -4.33 1.69 6.52
N ALA A 328 -4.19 3.00 6.26
CA ALA A 328 -3.02 3.55 5.59
C ALA A 328 -1.74 3.30 6.39
N TYR A 329 -1.79 3.34 7.72
CA TYR A 329 -0.63 2.98 8.54
C TYR A 329 -0.22 1.52 8.35
N ALA A 330 -1.18 0.58 8.28
CA ALA A 330 -0.88 -0.81 7.98
C ALA A 330 -0.17 -0.97 6.62
N LEU A 331 -0.68 -0.30 5.58
CA LEU A 331 -0.06 -0.30 4.25
C LEU A 331 1.32 0.35 4.25
N ALA A 332 1.51 1.42 5.03
CA ALA A 332 2.80 2.09 5.17
C ALA A 332 3.85 1.16 5.81
N ILE A 333 3.47 0.37 6.82
CA ILE A 333 4.36 -0.65 7.42
C ILE A 333 4.80 -1.65 6.37
N VAL A 334 3.86 -2.16 5.56
CA VAL A 334 4.18 -3.10 4.49
C VAL A 334 5.13 -2.45 3.48
N SER A 335 4.84 -1.25 2.98
CA SER A 335 5.69 -0.57 2.00
C SER A 335 7.11 -0.31 2.52
N VAL A 336 7.25 0.31 3.70
CA VAL A 336 8.54 0.55 4.37
C VAL A 336 9.30 -0.76 4.60
N GLY A 337 8.58 -1.78 5.05
CA GLY A 337 9.10 -3.11 5.30
C GLY A 337 9.63 -3.80 4.05
N GLN A 338 8.92 -3.68 2.92
CA GLN A 338 9.35 -4.24 1.65
C GLN A 338 10.60 -3.52 1.13
N THR A 339 10.71 -2.20 1.32
CA THR A 339 11.95 -1.45 1.02
C THR A 339 13.14 -1.98 1.82
N ILE A 340 12.97 -2.16 3.14
CA ILE A 340 14.00 -2.73 4.03
C ILE A 340 14.36 -4.16 3.59
N SER A 341 13.34 -4.99 3.34
CA SER A 341 13.51 -6.39 2.92
C SER A 341 14.27 -6.49 1.60
N PHE A 342 13.94 -5.62 0.64
CA PHE A 342 14.62 -5.57 -0.64
C PHE A 342 16.09 -5.18 -0.49
N VAL A 343 16.42 -4.14 0.29
CA VAL A 343 17.83 -3.76 0.56
C VAL A 343 18.61 -4.92 1.18
N ILE A 344 18.00 -5.66 2.11
CA ILE A 344 18.63 -6.82 2.75
C ILE A 344 18.88 -7.93 1.73
N ILE A 345 17.86 -8.30 0.95
CA ILE A 345 17.96 -9.39 -0.03
C ILE A 345 18.96 -9.01 -1.13
N TYR A 346 18.93 -7.78 -1.62
CA TYR A 346 19.86 -7.27 -2.62
C TYR A 346 21.31 -7.42 -2.15
N LYS A 347 21.64 -6.94 -0.93
CA LYS A 347 22.99 -7.10 -0.40
C LYS A 347 23.42 -8.56 -0.29
N LYS A 348 22.50 -9.46 0.10
CA LYS A 348 22.83 -10.89 0.20
C LYS A 348 22.94 -11.59 -1.16
N LYS A 349 22.31 -11.05 -2.19
CA LYS A 349 22.33 -11.56 -3.55
C LYS A 349 23.57 -11.08 -4.31
N GLU A 350 23.80 -9.77 -4.31
CA GLU A 350 24.83 -9.10 -5.12
C GLU A 350 26.10 -8.73 -4.32
N GLY A 351 26.09 -8.88 -2.99
CA GLY A 351 27.21 -8.46 -2.13
C GLY A 351 27.33 -6.94 -1.93
N GLU A 352 26.63 -6.13 -2.73
CA GLU A 352 26.68 -4.68 -2.68
C GLU A 352 25.72 -4.10 -1.62
N ASN A 353 26.22 -3.14 -0.84
CA ASN A 353 25.40 -2.38 0.08
C ASN A 353 24.82 -1.13 -0.60
N LEU A 354 23.56 -1.21 -1.03
CA LEU A 354 22.85 -0.09 -1.66
C LEU A 354 22.83 1.19 -0.81
N LEU A 355 22.84 1.08 0.52
CA LEU A 355 22.85 2.25 1.40
C LEU A 355 24.14 3.07 1.33
N GLN A 356 25.23 2.49 0.81
CA GLN A 356 26.52 3.16 0.61
C GLN A 356 26.70 3.68 -0.82
N ARG A 357 25.80 3.31 -1.74
CA ARG A 357 25.87 3.74 -3.14
C ARG A 357 25.59 5.24 -3.22
N LYS A 358 26.58 6.00 -3.72
CA LYS A 358 26.44 7.46 -3.90
C LYS A 358 25.54 7.76 -5.10
N THR A 359 24.38 8.33 -4.83
CA THR A 359 23.40 8.81 -5.82
C THR A 359 23.57 10.33 -6.01
N GLU A 360 23.03 10.90 -7.09
CA GLU A 360 23.05 12.37 -7.30
C GLU A 360 22.37 13.13 -6.15
N GLU A 361 21.27 12.59 -5.62
CA GLU A 361 20.55 13.15 -4.47
C GLU A 361 21.44 13.18 -3.21
N ASP A 362 22.33 12.21 -3.00
CA ASP A 362 23.28 12.25 -1.87
C ASP A 362 24.27 13.39 -2.03
N LYS A 363 24.70 13.69 -3.26
CA LYS A 363 25.63 14.80 -3.52
C LYS A 363 24.94 16.12 -3.21
N ASP A 364 23.67 16.25 -3.53
CA ASP A 364 22.90 17.45 -3.22
C ASP A 364 22.59 17.55 -1.73
N PHE A 365 22.29 16.44 -1.05
CA PHE A 365 22.16 16.38 0.41
C PHE A 365 23.47 16.77 1.12
N GLU A 366 24.62 16.22 0.69
CA GLU A 366 25.94 16.57 1.22
C GLU A 366 26.27 18.07 1.02
N LYS A 367 25.88 18.67 -0.12
CA LYS A 367 26.04 20.11 -0.36
C LYS A 367 25.15 20.96 0.56
N GLN A 368 23.93 20.51 0.82
CA GLN A 368 23.01 21.23 1.71
C GLN A 368 23.42 21.13 3.19
N THR A 369 24.02 20.01 3.60
CA THR A 369 24.46 19.77 4.99
C THR A 369 25.86 20.30 5.31
N LYS A 370 26.71 20.54 4.31
CA LYS A 370 27.99 21.25 4.49
C LYS A 370 27.81 22.72 4.12
N PRO A 371 27.60 23.64 5.09
CA PRO A 371 27.74 25.07 4.77
C PRO A 371 29.16 25.30 4.25
N GLU A 372 29.28 26.08 3.17
CA GLU A 372 30.55 26.54 2.62
C GLU A 372 31.53 26.88 3.75
N LYS A 373 32.63 26.14 3.86
CA LYS A 373 33.82 26.62 4.57
C LYS A 373 34.40 27.79 3.78
N SER A 374 33.75 28.94 3.89
CA SER A 374 34.24 30.23 3.44
C SER A 374 34.73 31.00 4.66
N SER A 375 36.00 30.83 4.99
CA SER A 375 36.83 31.93 5.47
C SER A 375 38.28 31.61 5.12
N LYS A 376 38.72 32.12 3.97
CA LYS A 376 40.14 32.30 3.66
C LYS A 376 40.80 33.02 4.85
N PRO A 377 41.98 32.62 5.34
CA PRO A 377 42.70 33.45 6.30
C PRO A 377 43.08 34.74 5.58
N HIS A 378 42.67 35.87 6.14
CA HIS A 378 43.23 37.17 5.83
C HIS A 378 44.75 37.04 5.94
N LYS A 379 45.48 37.24 4.83
CA LYS A 379 46.88 37.66 4.92
C LYS A 379 46.87 39.04 5.57
N GLU A 380 47.18 39.09 6.86
CA GLU A 380 47.63 40.32 7.49
C GLU A 380 48.88 40.81 6.75
N LEU A 381 48.80 42.03 6.23
CA LEU A 381 49.95 42.81 5.84
C LEU A 381 50.77 43.08 7.10
N ALA A 382 51.99 42.54 7.14
CA ALA A 382 53.08 43.09 7.91
C ALA A 382 54.19 43.49 6.93
N SER A 383 54.24 44.77 6.60
CA SER A 383 55.50 45.46 6.31
C SER A 383 55.37 46.89 6.82
N GLY A 384 55.99 47.15 7.98
CA GLY A 384 56.42 48.50 8.35
C GLY A 384 57.70 48.89 7.59
N SER A 385 58.13 50.14 7.78
CA SER A 385 59.31 50.84 7.23
C SER A 385 59.30 51.00 5.70
N GLU A 386 59.40 52.19 5.11
CA GLU A 386 60.06 53.46 5.49
C GLU A 386 59.22 54.69 5.16
#